data_AF-A0A0C3NV28-F1
#
_entry.id   AF-A0A0C3NV28-F1
#
_cell.length_a   1.000
_cell.length_b   1.000
_cell.length_c   1.000
_cell.angle_alpha   90.00
_cell.angle_beta   90.00
_cell.angle_gamma   90.00
#
_symmetry.space_group_name_H-M   'P 1'
#
loop_
_entity.id
_entity.type
_entity.pdbx_description
1 polymer ?
#
loop_
_entity_poly.entity_id
_entity_poly.type
_entity_poly.pdbx_seq_one_letter_code
_entity_poly.pdbx_strand_id
1 'polypeptide(L)'
;MSHTNAVAREVLDAQVARAAGELRRNQGPWASGGSMQKLDTLLDDLAPQGTLKVVQAFVTHCLDAFTDRLHLYGGSSELKDHYLELIAKHCSDSECHHFKRFGHCHSYIQWQPAGVRSVDLGSVWSLLCKMLSGTIDHDTASSFAIFHCIGSVAGSLVRLKRGIIIHTLSDLAFVLHRLLLTTRRMRSQPGAKQSKLVAGILRRLLTALSVKTVPCVHTTQHTAIAAETRKAETLEKPFAEHVGHVLFAYIDSMNDPLCILTPEIRWEIEPGLFSSCEMLVVLEGVREAAICEEGVMRYVSMAAELSSPFRE
;
A
#
# COMPACT_ATOMS: atom_id res chain seq x y z
N MET A 1 35.38 8.61 -19.35
CA MET A 1 34.10 8.02 -18.86
C MET A 1 32.94 9.01 -18.73
N SER A 2 33.12 10.34 -18.75
CA SER A 2 31.98 11.28 -18.63
C SER A 2 31.17 11.47 -19.93
N HIS A 3 31.78 11.29 -21.10
CA HIS A 3 31.11 11.54 -22.38
C HIS A 3 30.04 10.50 -22.75
N THR A 4 30.26 9.23 -22.41
CA THR A 4 29.30 8.14 -22.65
C THR A 4 28.04 8.25 -21.78
N ASN A 5 28.16 8.78 -20.55
CA ASN A 5 27.02 9.01 -19.67
C ASN A 5 26.13 10.17 -20.13
N ALA A 6 26.69 11.18 -20.80
CA ALA A 6 25.91 12.30 -21.32
C ALA A 6 25.00 11.87 -22.48
N VAL A 7 25.53 11.08 -23.42
CA VAL A 7 24.76 10.58 -24.57
C VAL A 7 23.66 9.61 -24.14
N ALA A 8 23.96 8.69 -23.21
CA ALA A 8 22.94 7.78 -22.66
C ALA A 8 21.79 8.54 -21.97
N ARG A 9 22.11 9.64 -21.28
CA ARG A 9 21.12 10.49 -20.62
C ARG A 9 20.25 11.26 -21.62
N GLU A 10 20.82 11.82 -22.68
CA GLU A 10 20.04 12.51 -23.72
C GLU A 10 19.11 11.55 -24.48
N VAL A 11 19.58 10.35 -24.80
CA VAL A 11 18.74 9.31 -25.44
C VAL A 11 17.61 8.90 -24.52
N LEU A 12 17.88 8.75 -23.23
CA LEU A 12 16.88 8.42 -22.22
C LEU A 12 15.84 9.53 -22.04
N ASP A 13 16.28 10.77 -21.89
CA ASP A 13 15.39 11.93 -21.78
C ASP A 13 14.53 12.07 -23.04
N ALA A 14 15.08 11.78 -24.22
CA ALA A 14 14.34 11.74 -25.48
C ALA A 14 13.33 10.58 -25.55
N GLN A 15 13.65 9.39 -25.04
CA GLN A 15 12.73 8.25 -24.98
C GLN A 15 11.60 8.48 -23.98
N VAL A 16 11.90 9.05 -22.81
CA VAL A 16 10.89 9.42 -21.82
C VAL A 16 10.02 10.56 -22.31
N ALA A 17 10.61 11.60 -22.90
CA ALA A 17 9.85 12.68 -23.54
C ALA A 17 9.01 12.19 -24.72
N ARG A 18 9.48 11.17 -25.45
CA ARG A 18 8.71 10.51 -26.50
C ARG A 18 7.56 9.68 -25.91
N ALA A 19 7.80 8.86 -24.89
CA ALA A 19 6.77 8.08 -24.22
C ALA A 19 5.72 8.99 -23.56
N ALA A 20 6.14 10.05 -22.86
CA ALA A 20 5.28 11.09 -22.29
C ALA A 20 4.57 11.92 -23.37
N GLY A 21 5.25 12.20 -24.49
CA GLY A 21 4.66 12.88 -25.64
C GLY A 21 3.66 12.02 -26.41
N GLU A 22 3.86 10.69 -26.43
CA GLU A 22 2.90 9.70 -26.91
C GLU A 22 1.72 9.60 -25.93
N LEU A 23 1.98 9.64 -24.62
CA LEU A 23 0.99 9.78 -23.53
C LEU A 23 0.06 10.98 -23.72
N ARG A 24 0.63 12.09 -24.19
CA ARG A 24 -0.06 13.37 -24.40
C ARG A 24 -0.79 13.44 -25.74
N ARG A 25 -0.21 12.86 -26.81
CA ARG A 25 -0.74 12.92 -28.18
C ARG A 25 -1.75 11.82 -28.48
N ASN A 26 -1.59 10.64 -27.89
CA ASN A 26 -2.57 9.57 -28.01
C ASN A 26 -3.71 9.82 -27.01
N GLN A 27 -4.69 10.62 -27.43
CA GLN A 27 -6.05 10.55 -26.89
C GLN A 27 -6.77 9.25 -27.33
N GLY A 28 -6.12 8.42 -28.17
CA GLY A 28 -6.56 7.09 -28.55
C GLY A 28 -6.43 6.07 -27.41
N PRO A 29 -7.09 4.90 -27.54
CA PRO A 29 -7.25 3.98 -26.45
C PRO A 29 -5.91 3.39 -26.04
N TRP A 30 -5.58 3.56 -24.76
CA TRP A 30 -4.57 2.79 -24.03
C TRP A 30 -4.84 1.28 -23.98
N ALA A 31 -5.77 0.79 -24.81
CA ALA A 31 -6.27 -0.58 -24.83
C ALA A 31 -5.20 -1.61 -25.22
N SER A 32 -4.05 -1.18 -25.75
CA SER A 32 -2.92 -2.06 -26.02
C SER A 32 -1.98 -2.08 -24.81
N GLY A 33 -2.10 -3.11 -23.96
CA GLY A 33 -1.19 -3.35 -22.83
C GLY A 33 0.30 -3.41 -23.21
N GLY A 34 0.63 -3.52 -24.50
CA GLY A 34 2.00 -3.54 -25.01
C GLY A 34 2.81 -2.27 -24.74
N SER A 35 2.17 -1.09 -24.60
CA SER A 35 2.93 0.14 -24.30
C SER A 35 3.47 0.17 -22.87
N MET A 36 2.76 -0.43 -21.91
CA MET A 36 3.22 -0.52 -20.52
C MET A 36 4.31 -1.58 -20.38
N GLN A 37 4.14 -2.74 -21.00
CA GLN A 37 5.12 -3.83 -20.93
C GLN A 37 6.48 -3.41 -21.51
N LYS A 38 6.47 -2.71 -22.65
CA LYS A 38 7.71 -2.18 -23.25
C LYS A 38 8.43 -1.20 -22.33
N LEU A 39 7.67 -0.49 -21.51
CA LEU A 39 8.20 0.52 -20.61
C LEU A 39 8.76 -0.11 -19.33
N ASP A 40 8.12 -1.16 -18.84
CA ASP A 40 8.63 -2.01 -17.75
C ASP A 40 10.00 -2.61 -18.13
N THR A 41 10.12 -3.17 -19.35
CA THR A 41 11.41 -3.68 -19.86
C THR A 41 12.46 -2.58 -19.99
N LEU A 42 12.07 -1.38 -20.42
CA LEU A 42 12.99 -0.25 -20.48
C LEU A 42 13.46 0.15 -19.08
N LEU A 43 12.58 0.21 -18.09
CA LEU A 43 12.96 0.54 -16.71
C LEU A 43 13.95 -0.48 -16.12
N ASP A 44 13.73 -1.77 -16.40
CA ASP A 44 14.63 -2.86 -15.97
C ASP A 44 16.02 -2.77 -16.65
N ASP A 45 16.07 -2.44 -17.94
CA ASP A 45 17.32 -2.33 -18.71
C ASP A 45 18.12 -1.06 -18.39
N LEU A 46 17.49 -0.02 -17.82
CA LEU A 46 18.05 1.32 -17.62
C LEU A 46 18.67 1.53 -16.23
N ALA A 47 19.28 0.51 -15.61
CA ALA A 47 19.85 0.61 -14.26
C ALA A 47 21.35 0.99 -14.11
N PRO A 48 21.92 2.04 -14.74
CA PRO A 48 23.12 2.71 -14.21
C PRO A 48 22.77 3.81 -13.20
N GLN A 49 23.70 4.12 -12.28
CA GLN A 49 23.57 5.03 -11.12
C GLN A 49 23.12 6.50 -11.36
N GLY A 50 22.57 6.87 -12.51
CA GLY A 50 22.02 8.20 -12.82
C GLY A 50 20.54 8.23 -13.20
N THR A 51 19.87 7.08 -13.33
CA THR A 51 18.52 7.01 -13.90
C THR A 51 17.38 7.20 -12.91
N LEU A 52 17.67 7.17 -11.60
CA LEU A 52 16.65 7.32 -10.54
C LEU A 52 15.78 8.58 -10.73
N LYS A 53 16.36 9.73 -11.07
CA LYS A 53 15.60 10.97 -11.28
C LYS A 53 14.66 10.88 -12.47
N VAL A 54 15.08 10.18 -13.52
CA VAL A 54 14.27 9.98 -14.72
C VAL A 54 13.12 9.02 -14.41
N VAL A 55 13.40 7.91 -13.74
CA VAL A 55 12.37 6.96 -13.28
C VAL A 55 11.36 7.65 -12.37
N GLN A 56 11.83 8.45 -11.40
CA GLN A 56 10.96 9.25 -10.54
C GLN A 56 10.07 10.20 -11.31
N ALA A 57 10.63 11.01 -12.20
CA ALA A 57 9.87 11.96 -13.01
C ALA A 57 8.84 11.25 -13.90
N PHE A 58 9.22 10.11 -14.46
CA PHE A 58 8.33 9.28 -15.26
C PHE A 58 7.17 8.71 -14.42
N VAL A 59 7.46 8.10 -13.27
CA VAL A 59 6.43 7.54 -12.39
C VAL A 59 5.48 8.63 -11.88
N THR A 60 6.01 9.81 -11.55
CA THR A 60 5.20 10.99 -11.20
C THR A 60 4.20 11.30 -12.31
N HIS A 61 4.69 11.38 -13.55
CA HIS A 61 3.85 11.70 -14.69
C HIS A 61 2.76 10.64 -14.94
N CYS A 62 3.09 9.37 -14.74
CA CYS A 62 2.12 8.29 -14.79
C CYS A 62 1.06 8.43 -13.70
N LEU A 63 1.48 8.69 -12.45
CA LEU A 63 0.57 8.89 -11.32
C LEU A 63 -0.39 10.05 -11.60
N ASP A 64 0.12 11.20 -12.05
CA ASP A 64 -0.71 12.36 -12.40
C ASP A 64 -1.72 12.02 -13.52
N ALA A 65 -1.27 11.30 -14.55
CA ALA A 65 -2.15 10.88 -15.64
C ALA A 65 -3.28 9.96 -15.15
N PHE A 66 -2.98 9.00 -14.25
CA PHE A 66 -3.95 8.07 -13.70
C PHE A 66 -4.89 8.71 -12.67
N THR A 67 -4.42 9.71 -11.92
CA THR A 67 -5.28 10.41 -10.96
C THR A 67 -6.25 11.36 -11.66
N ASP A 68 -5.84 12.03 -12.72
CA ASP A 68 -6.65 13.09 -13.35
C ASP A 68 -7.66 12.56 -14.36
N ARG A 69 -7.43 11.37 -14.93
CA ARG A 69 -8.24 10.82 -16.02
C ARG A 69 -9.15 9.69 -15.53
N LEU A 70 -10.42 10.03 -15.28
CA LEU A 70 -11.44 9.08 -14.81
C LEU A 70 -11.56 7.82 -15.69
N HIS A 71 -11.38 7.96 -17.01
CA HIS A 71 -11.46 6.85 -17.96
C HIS A 71 -10.31 5.84 -17.85
N LEU A 72 -9.14 6.24 -17.34
CA LEU A 72 -8.03 5.32 -17.14
C LEU A 72 -8.29 4.40 -15.93
N TYR A 73 -8.88 4.95 -14.88
CA TYR A 73 -9.35 4.16 -13.75
C TYR A 73 -10.58 3.30 -14.11
N GLY A 74 -11.46 3.78 -14.99
CA GLY A 74 -12.58 2.99 -15.53
C GLY A 74 -12.19 1.98 -16.61
N GLY A 75 -10.90 1.81 -16.91
CA GLY A 75 -10.40 0.93 -17.97
C GLY A 75 -10.52 -0.57 -17.67
N SER A 76 -10.01 -1.40 -18.58
CA SER A 76 -9.96 -2.87 -18.42
C SER A 76 -9.17 -3.27 -17.17
N SER A 77 -9.53 -4.37 -16.52
CA SER A 77 -8.78 -4.90 -15.37
C SER A 77 -7.32 -5.19 -15.69
N GLU A 78 -7.01 -5.55 -16.93
CA GLU A 78 -5.62 -5.74 -17.38
C GLU A 78 -4.82 -4.44 -17.23
N LEU A 79 -5.36 -3.30 -17.68
CA LEU A 79 -4.69 -2.02 -17.50
C LEU A 79 -4.53 -1.69 -16.01
N LYS A 80 -5.55 -2.03 -15.19
CA LYS A 80 -5.52 -1.89 -13.73
C LYS A 80 -4.37 -2.65 -13.08
N ASP A 81 -4.23 -3.92 -13.46
CA ASP A 81 -3.18 -4.79 -12.96
C ASP A 81 -1.80 -4.23 -13.34
N HIS A 82 -1.60 -3.82 -14.59
CA HIS A 82 -0.29 -3.32 -15.04
C HIS A 82 0.16 -2.05 -14.31
N TYR A 83 -0.70 -1.04 -14.11
CA TYR A 83 -0.26 0.16 -13.38
C TYR A 83 -0.13 -0.08 -11.88
N LEU A 84 -0.95 -0.95 -11.28
CA LEU A 84 -0.76 -1.31 -9.87
C LEU A 84 0.53 -2.09 -9.69
N GLU A 85 0.91 -2.92 -10.65
CA GLU A 85 2.20 -3.60 -10.67
C GLU A 85 3.35 -2.60 -10.80
N LEU A 86 3.26 -1.63 -11.70
CA LEU A 86 4.26 -0.56 -11.83
C LEU A 86 4.44 0.21 -10.51
N ILE A 87 3.34 0.57 -9.84
CA ILE A 87 3.37 1.28 -8.56
C ILE A 87 3.90 0.37 -7.45
N ALA A 88 3.47 -0.90 -7.44
CA ALA A 88 3.96 -1.88 -6.49
C ALA A 88 5.47 -2.06 -6.64
N LYS A 89 5.99 -2.20 -7.87
CA LYS A 89 7.43 -2.21 -8.14
C LYS A 89 8.07 -0.91 -7.67
N HIS A 90 7.55 0.26 -8.02
CA HIS A 90 8.11 1.53 -7.58
C HIS A 90 8.17 1.70 -6.04
N CYS A 91 7.15 1.21 -5.32
CA CYS A 91 7.09 1.23 -3.86
C CYS A 91 7.89 0.10 -3.20
N SER A 92 8.07 -1.03 -3.90
CA SER A 92 8.66 -2.27 -3.38
C SER A 92 10.05 -2.57 -3.94
N ASP A 93 10.60 -1.77 -4.86
CA ASP A 93 11.93 -1.97 -5.49
C ASP A 93 13.10 -1.80 -4.50
N SER A 94 12.79 -1.57 -3.22
CA SER A 94 13.71 -1.81 -2.12
C SER A 94 13.60 -3.23 -1.54
N GLU A 95 12.87 -4.18 -2.11
CA GLU A 95 12.82 -5.57 -1.66
C GLU A 95 12.59 -6.55 -2.82
N CYS A 96 13.68 -6.99 -3.42
CA CYS A 96 13.93 -8.36 -3.88
C CYS A 96 12.69 -9.16 -4.34
N HIS A 97 12.08 -8.77 -5.47
CA HIS A 97 11.05 -9.59 -6.09
C HIS A 97 11.57 -10.93 -6.66
N HIS A 98 12.87 -11.22 -6.50
CA HIS A 98 13.42 -12.55 -6.77
C HIS A 98 13.17 -13.58 -5.65
N PHE A 99 12.29 -13.28 -4.68
CA PHE A 99 12.05 -14.13 -3.50
C PHE A 99 11.02 -15.27 -3.69
N LYS A 100 10.57 -15.60 -4.90
CA LYS A 100 9.59 -16.70 -5.05
C LYS A 100 9.79 -17.77 -6.12
N ARG A 101 10.92 -17.80 -6.84
CA ARG A 101 11.18 -18.93 -7.77
C ARG A 101 12.45 -19.74 -7.52
N PHE A 102 13.43 -19.21 -6.79
CA PHE A 102 14.65 -19.94 -6.47
C PHE A 102 15.08 -19.60 -5.04
N GLY A 103 14.76 -20.49 -4.09
CA GLY A 103 15.17 -20.33 -2.70
C GLY A 103 16.68 -20.33 -2.59
N HIS A 104 17.28 -19.15 -2.41
CA HIS A 104 18.49 -18.85 -1.65
C HIS A 104 19.04 -17.47 -2.08
N CYS A 105 18.78 -16.44 -1.29
CA CYS A 105 19.60 -15.22 -1.33
C CYS A 105 20.01 -14.84 0.08
N HIS A 106 21.29 -15.06 0.37
CA HIS A 106 21.98 -14.61 1.57
C HIS A 106 22.81 -13.37 1.22
N SER A 107 22.17 -12.35 0.63
CA SER A 107 22.81 -11.09 0.27
C SER A 107 22.08 -9.94 0.95
N TYR A 108 22.65 -9.50 2.08
CA TYR A 108 22.34 -8.25 2.76
C TYR A 108 22.86 -7.08 1.91
N ILE A 109 22.30 -6.84 0.73
CA ILE A 109 22.48 -5.57 0.06
C ILE A 109 21.47 -4.61 0.66
N GLN A 110 22.00 -3.58 1.30
CA GLN A 110 21.27 -2.54 2.00
C GLN A 110 20.33 -1.82 1.03
N TRP A 111 19.06 -2.21 1.07
CA TRP A 111 18.04 -1.76 0.15
C TRP A 111 17.65 -0.31 0.38
N GLN A 112 17.61 0.47 -0.70
CA GLN A 112 17.42 1.91 -0.65
C GLN A 112 16.01 2.25 -1.15
N PRO A 113 15.05 2.63 -0.28
CA PRO A 113 13.74 3.15 -0.68
C PRO A 113 13.80 4.57 -1.30
N ALA A 114 14.88 4.89 -2.02
CA ALA A 114 15.15 6.21 -2.58
C ALA A 114 14.24 6.59 -3.76
N GLY A 115 13.40 5.66 -4.24
CA GLY A 115 12.50 5.85 -5.37
C GLY A 115 11.33 6.78 -5.08
N VAL A 116 10.57 6.54 -4.01
CA VAL A 116 9.30 7.24 -3.82
C VAL A 116 9.52 8.63 -3.23
N ARG A 117 9.08 9.68 -3.94
CA ARG A 117 9.15 11.06 -3.43
C ARG A 117 7.90 11.34 -2.58
N SER A 118 8.03 12.23 -1.59
CA SER A 118 6.90 12.65 -0.75
C SER A 118 5.76 13.25 -1.58
N VAL A 119 6.08 13.96 -2.67
CA VAL A 119 5.10 14.55 -3.59
C VAL A 119 4.26 13.51 -4.32
N ASP A 120 4.78 12.30 -4.53
CA ASP A 120 4.10 11.25 -5.28
C ASP A 120 3.12 10.46 -4.39
N LEU A 121 3.31 10.48 -3.06
CA LEU A 121 2.48 9.72 -2.11
C LEU A 121 1.00 10.10 -2.18
N GLY A 122 0.69 11.40 -2.25
CA GLY A 122 -0.70 11.86 -2.35
C GLY A 122 -1.41 11.28 -3.57
N SER A 123 -0.74 11.24 -4.71
CA SER A 123 -1.26 10.64 -5.95
C SER A 123 -1.43 9.13 -5.83
N VAL A 124 -0.46 8.43 -5.21
CA VAL A 124 -0.59 6.99 -4.94
C VAL A 124 -1.79 6.71 -4.03
N TRP A 125 -1.94 7.42 -2.91
CA TRP A 125 -3.06 7.23 -2.01
C TRP A 125 -4.40 7.53 -2.67
N SER A 126 -4.51 8.66 -3.37
CA SER A 126 -5.70 9.04 -4.14
C SER A 126 -6.10 7.96 -5.14
N LEU A 127 -5.12 7.39 -5.83
CA LEU A 127 -5.33 6.31 -6.77
C LEU A 127 -5.83 5.04 -6.07
N LEU A 128 -5.19 4.58 -4.99
CA LEU A 128 -5.65 3.42 -4.21
C LEU A 128 -7.07 3.63 -3.68
N CYS A 129 -7.38 4.84 -3.20
CA CYS A 129 -8.70 5.20 -2.74
C CYS A 129 -9.74 5.09 -3.87
N LYS A 130 -9.41 5.58 -5.08
CA LYS A 130 -10.26 5.42 -6.27
C LYS A 130 -10.50 3.94 -6.58
N MET A 131 -9.46 3.08 -6.55
CA MET A 131 -9.59 1.61 -6.70
C MET A 131 -10.62 1.02 -5.74
N LEU A 132 -10.57 1.48 -4.49
CA LEU A 132 -11.36 0.91 -3.40
C LEU A 132 -12.71 1.60 -3.21
N SER A 133 -13.00 2.70 -3.91
CA SER A 133 -14.24 3.48 -3.71
C SER A 133 -15.50 2.75 -4.17
N GLY A 134 -15.35 1.57 -4.78
CA GLY A 134 -16.45 0.81 -5.37
C GLY A 134 -16.94 1.49 -6.64
N THR A 135 -17.44 0.68 -7.57
CA THR A 135 -18.14 1.15 -8.76
C THR A 135 -19.63 0.88 -8.56
N ILE A 136 -20.48 1.77 -9.09
CA ILE A 136 -21.95 1.60 -9.04
C ILE A 136 -22.34 0.41 -9.91
N ASP A 137 -21.69 0.28 -11.06
CA ASP A 137 -21.74 -0.93 -11.86
C ASP A 137 -20.84 -1.97 -11.19
N HIS A 138 -21.38 -3.16 -10.93
CA HIS A 138 -20.54 -4.29 -10.53
C HIS A 138 -19.59 -4.58 -11.68
N ASP A 139 -18.38 -4.03 -11.58
CA ASP A 139 -17.31 -4.40 -12.48
C ASP A 139 -17.11 -5.90 -12.27
N THR A 140 -17.44 -6.71 -13.29
CA THR A 140 -17.14 -8.14 -13.32
C THR A 140 -15.65 -8.39 -13.12
N ALA A 141 -14.83 -7.33 -13.19
CA ALA A 141 -13.39 -7.33 -13.24
C ALA A 141 -12.69 -6.93 -11.91
N SER A 142 -13.39 -6.85 -10.77
CA SER A 142 -12.71 -6.75 -9.47
C SER A 142 -11.96 -8.06 -9.17
N SER A 143 -10.69 -8.09 -9.54
CA SER A 143 -9.85 -9.28 -9.46
C SER A 143 -9.15 -9.37 -8.10
N PHE A 144 -8.87 -10.60 -7.67
CA PHE A 144 -8.01 -10.84 -6.51
C PHE A 144 -6.61 -10.23 -6.69
N ALA A 145 -6.12 -10.15 -7.93
CA ALA A 145 -4.82 -9.57 -8.25
C ALA A 145 -4.79 -8.06 -7.92
N ILE A 146 -5.82 -7.30 -8.31
CA ILE A 146 -5.95 -5.88 -7.98
C ILE A 146 -5.92 -5.68 -6.46
N PHE A 147 -6.73 -6.45 -5.71
CA PHE A 147 -6.75 -6.36 -4.24
C PHE A 147 -5.38 -6.66 -3.64
N HIS A 148 -4.73 -7.72 -4.09
CA HIS A 148 -3.40 -8.09 -3.64
C HIS A 148 -2.37 -6.99 -3.93
N CYS A 149 -2.38 -6.41 -5.14
CA CYS A 149 -1.48 -5.31 -5.50
C CYS A 149 -1.73 -4.06 -4.66
N ILE A 150 -2.99 -3.69 -4.39
CA ILE A 150 -3.31 -2.57 -3.49
C ILE A 150 -2.75 -2.82 -2.09
N GLY A 151 -2.97 -4.01 -1.53
CA GLY A 151 -2.42 -4.40 -0.24
C GLY A 151 -0.90 -4.41 -0.21
N SER A 152 -0.26 -4.83 -1.31
CA SER A 152 1.19 -4.81 -1.48
C SER A 152 1.72 -3.39 -1.51
N VAL A 153 1.12 -2.48 -2.30
CA VAL A 153 1.50 -1.06 -2.35
C VAL A 153 1.35 -0.45 -0.95
N ALA A 154 0.18 -0.58 -0.32
CA ALA A 154 -0.05 -0.03 1.02
C ALA A 154 0.96 -0.59 2.04
N GLY A 155 1.27 -1.88 1.97
CA GLY A 155 2.23 -2.53 2.87
C GLY A 155 3.65 -2.04 2.66
N SER A 156 4.07 -1.91 1.40
CA SER A 156 5.37 -1.31 1.06
C SER A 156 5.44 0.14 1.53
N LEU A 157 4.36 0.92 1.34
CA LEU A 157 4.26 2.29 1.81
C LEU A 157 4.36 2.38 3.34
N VAL A 158 3.68 1.52 4.12
CA VAL A 158 3.80 1.48 5.59
C VAL A 158 5.24 1.19 6.03
N ARG A 159 5.98 0.41 5.23
CA ARG A 159 7.38 0.03 5.51
C ARG A 159 8.39 1.06 5.00
N LEU A 160 7.97 2.05 4.21
CA LEU A 160 8.84 3.16 3.81
C LEU A 160 9.30 3.95 5.03
N LYS A 161 10.22 4.88 4.78
CA LYS A 161 10.74 5.78 5.80
C LYS A 161 9.58 6.50 6.51
N ARG A 162 9.44 6.25 7.82
CA ARG A 162 8.48 6.88 8.74
C ARG A 162 8.26 8.37 8.49
N GLY A 163 9.35 9.13 8.29
CA GLY A 163 9.28 10.57 8.06
C GLY A 163 8.50 11.00 6.82
N ILE A 164 8.35 10.13 5.82
CA ILE A 164 7.56 10.43 4.61
C ILE A 164 6.08 10.10 4.88
N ILE A 165 5.79 8.97 5.55
CA ILE A 165 4.43 8.48 5.80
C ILE A 165 3.69 9.31 6.85
N ILE A 166 4.40 9.90 7.83
CA ILE A 166 3.78 10.67 8.92
C ILE A 166 2.83 11.76 8.38
N HIS A 167 3.17 12.37 7.25
CA HIS A 167 2.36 13.44 6.66
C HIS A 167 1.14 12.93 5.88
N THR A 168 1.01 11.61 5.68
CA THR A 168 -0.07 10.98 4.91
C THR A 168 -0.78 9.88 5.71
N LEU A 169 -0.77 9.96 7.05
CA LEU A 169 -1.38 8.94 7.91
C LEU A 169 -2.91 8.94 7.82
N SER A 170 -3.52 10.11 7.59
CA SER A 170 -4.96 10.21 7.32
C SER A 170 -5.35 9.44 6.06
N ASP A 171 -4.53 9.55 5.01
CA ASP A 171 -4.77 8.86 3.74
C ASP A 171 -4.61 7.34 3.89
N LEU A 172 -3.59 6.92 4.63
CA LEU A 172 -3.38 5.51 5.00
C LEU A 172 -4.57 4.95 5.78
N ALA A 173 -5.05 5.68 6.81
CA ALA A 173 -6.22 5.26 7.59
C ALA A 173 -7.46 5.14 6.70
N PHE A 174 -7.63 6.05 5.75
CA PHE A 174 -8.74 5.99 4.80
C PHE A 174 -8.63 4.80 3.83
N VAL A 175 -7.42 4.46 3.35
CA VAL A 175 -7.18 3.24 2.56
C VAL A 175 -7.48 1.98 3.37
N LEU A 176 -7.03 1.90 4.62
CA LEU A 176 -7.32 0.78 5.52
C LEU A 176 -8.81 0.64 5.80
N HIS A 177 -9.49 1.75 6.08
CA HIS A 177 -10.94 1.82 6.22
C HIS A 177 -11.64 1.27 4.96
N ARG A 178 -11.21 1.68 3.76
CA ARG A 178 -11.78 1.17 2.50
C ARG A 178 -11.48 -0.30 2.28
N LEU A 179 -10.26 -0.77 2.56
CA LEU A 179 -9.91 -2.19 2.48
C LEU A 179 -10.78 -3.04 3.40
N LEU A 180 -11.01 -2.61 4.64
CA LEU A 180 -11.97 -3.23 5.56
C LEU A 180 -13.36 -3.33 4.95
N LEU A 181 -13.88 -2.22 4.40
CA LEU A 181 -15.20 -2.22 3.76
C LEU A 181 -15.27 -3.15 2.54
N THR A 182 -14.18 -3.35 1.79
CA THR A 182 -14.18 -4.33 0.69
C THR A 182 -14.35 -5.77 1.17
N THR A 183 -13.99 -6.10 2.42
CA THR A 183 -14.23 -7.43 2.99
C THR A 183 -15.72 -7.71 3.22
N ARG A 184 -16.55 -6.67 3.38
CA ARG A 184 -18.03 -6.79 3.53
C ARG A 184 -18.70 -7.34 2.27
N ARG A 185 -18.21 -6.91 1.11
CA ARG A 185 -18.81 -7.18 -0.20
C ARG A 185 -18.16 -8.36 -0.90
N MET A 186 -17.43 -9.19 -0.18
CA MET A 186 -16.94 -10.45 -0.72
C MET A 186 -18.16 -11.29 -1.10
N ARG A 187 -18.49 -11.28 -2.41
CA ARG A 187 -19.54 -12.11 -3.01
C ARG A 187 -19.42 -13.49 -2.42
N SER A 188 -20.51 -14.08 -1.92
CA SER A 188 -20.62 -15.32 -1.11
C SER A 188 -19.98 -16.62 -1.66
N GLN A 189 -19.12 -16.52 -2.69
CA GLN A 189 -18.36 -17.62 -3.27
C GLN A 189 -16.83 -17.41 -3.30
N PRO A 190 -16.16 -16.55 -2.50
CA PRO A 190 -14.70 -16.57 -2.54
C PRO A 190 -14.31 -17.90 -1.89
N GLY A 191 -13.60 -18.76 -2.62
CA GLY A 191 -13.16 -20.02 -2.02
C GLY A 191 -12.41 -19.71 -0.72
N ALA A 192 -12.55 -20.54 0.32
CA ALA A 192 -11.99 -20.27 1.66
C ALA A 192 -10.52 -19.80 1.65
N LYS A 193 -9.73 -20.26 0.66
CA LYS A 193 -8.36 -19.81 0.40
C LYS A 193 -8.26 -18.32 0.06
N GLN A 194 -9.12 -17.79 -0.79
CA GLN A 194 -9.12 -16.38 -1.20
C GLN A 194 -9.54 -15.48 -0.04
N SER A 195 -10.60 -15.83 0.69
CA SER A 195 -11.04 -15.09 1.88
C SER A 195 -9.91 -14.99 2.91
N LYS A 196 -9.22 -16.11 3.16
CA LYS A 196 -8.06 -16.14 4.06
C LYS A 196 -6.90 -15.27 3.58
N LEU A 197 -6.64 -15.22 2.27
CA LEU A 197 -5.59 -14.38 1.70
C LEU A 197 -5.91 -12.89 1.87
N VAL A 198 -7.15 -12.48 1.60
CA VAL A 198 -7.59 -11.09 1.74
C VAL A 198 -7.56 -10.65 3.21
N ALA A 199 -8.13 -11.46 4.10
CA ALA A 199 -8.08 -11.21 5.54
C ALA A 199 -6.63 -11.15 6.05
N GLY A 200 -5.76 -12.05 5.54
CA GLY A 200 -4.34 -12.08 5.89
C GLY A 200 -3.56 -10.84 5.44
N ILE A 201 -3.88 -10.26 4.28
CA ILE A 201 -3.29 -8.98 3.82
C ILE A 201 -3.65 -7.87 4.79
N LEU A 202 -4.93 -7.75 5.13
CA LEU A 202 -5.41 -6.71 6.04
C LEU A 202 -4.81 -6.86 7.45
N ARG A 203 -4.77 -8.09 7.99
CA ARG A 203 -4.07 -8.38 9.25
C ARG A 203 -2.65 -7.87 9.21
N ARG A 204 -1.88 -8.25 8.17
CA ARG A 204 -0.48 -7.86 8.03
C ARG A 204 -0.31 -6.35 8.01
N LEU A 205 -1.15 -5.64 7.25
CA LEU A 205 -1.12 -4.18 7.19
C LEU A 205 -1.34 -3.55 8.56
N LEU A 206 -2.37 -3.98 9.29
CA LEU A 206 -2.68 -3.47 10.62
C LEU A 206 -1.54 -3.76 11.61
N THR A 207 -1.04 -5.00 11.63
CA THR A 207 0.09 -5.36 12.51
C THR A 207 1.37 -4.61 12.15
N ALA A 208 1.60 -4.27 10.87
CA ALA A 208 2.79 -3.57 10.43
C ALA A 208 2.88 -2.14 10.98
N LEU A 209 1.75 -1.53 11.34
CA LEU A 209 1.71 -0.21 12.00
C LEU A 209 2.33 -0.25 13.40
N SER A 210 2.23 -1.38 14.10
CA SER A 210 2.83 -1.62 15.42
C SER A 210 4.29 -2.05 15.37
N VAL A 211 4.78 -2.51 14.23
CA VAL A 211 6.16 -2.99 14.13
C VAL A 211 7.12 -1.80 14.25
N LYS A 212 8.09 -1.93 15.17
CA LYS A 212 9.22 -1.00 15.29
C LYS A 212 10.03 -1.00 14.00
N THR A 213 10.09 0.14 13.33
CA THR A 213 10.92 0.30 12.14
C THR A 213 12.20 1.03 12.52
N VAL A 214 13.35 0.56 12.01
CA VAL A 214 14.64 1.24 12.20
C VAL A 214 14.78 2.27 11.08
N PRO A 215 14.89 3.58 11.39
CA PRO A 215 15.07 4.59 10.35
C PRO A 215 16.36 4.34 9.56
N CYS A 216 16.22 4.10 8.25
CA CYS A 216 17.36 4.06 7.34
C CYS A 216 17.84 5.49 7.06
N VAL A 217 18.71 6.02 7.93
CA VAL A 217 19.40 7.30 7.66
C VAL A 217 20.58 7.02 6.75
N HIS A 218 20.61 7.73 5.62
CA HIS A 218 21.73 7.73 4.68
C HIS A 218 22.94 8.33 5.38
N THR A 219 23.84 7.49 5.88
CA THR A 219 25.20 7.91 6.16
C THR A 219 25.91 8.03 4.83
N THR A 220 25.86 9.23 4.23
CA THR A 220 26.93 9.66 3.33
C THR A 220 28.25 9.43 4.06
N GLN A 221 29.15 8.66 3.45
CA GLN A 221 30.37 8.05 4.02
C GLN A 221 31.31 8.98 4.82
N HIS A 222 31.05 10.29 4.89
CA HIS A 222 31.95 11.27 5.49
C HIS A 222 31.72 11.60 6.97
N THR A 223 30.71 11.01 7.64
CA THR A 223 30.45 11.32 9.06
C THR A 223 30.33 10.04 9.91
N ALA A 224 31.44 9.31 10.04
CA ALA A 224 31.52 8.02 10.75
C ALA A 224 31.61 8.12 12.29
N ILE A 225 31.55 9.32 12.89
CA ILE A 225 32.00 9.51 14.29
C ILE A 225 30.85 9.66 15.31
N ALA A 226 29.59 9.83 14.88
CA ALA A 226 28.44 9.86 15.79
C ALA A 226 27.51 8.67 15.53
N ALA A 227 27.92 7.48 15.98
CA ALA A 227 27.06 6.31 16.07
C ALA A 227 26.09 6.43 17.26
N GLU A 228 25.38 7.57 17.36
CA GLU A 228 24.28 7.70 18.32
C GLU A 228 23.20 6.69 17.95
N THR A 229 22.83 5.88 18.94
CA THR A 229 21.84 4.81 18.91
C THR A 229 20.56 5.26 18.20
N ARG A 230 20.37 4.82 16.95
CA ARG A 230 19.12 5.03 16.23
C ARG A 230 18.02 4.24 16.93
N LYS A 231 17.28 4.94 17.80
CA LYS A 231 16.10 4.40 18.47
C LYS A 231 15.12 3.95 17.39
N ALA A 232 14.75 2.67 17.41
CA ALA A 232 13.67 2.19 16.55
C ALA A 232 12.38 2.92 16.94
N GLU A 233 11.65 3.42 15.95
CA GLU A 233 10.44 4.21 16.15
C GLU A 233 9.23 3.47 15.56
N THR A 234 8.10 3.52 16.26
CA THR A 234 6.83 2.94 15.79
C THR A 234 5.98 3.99 15.07
N LEU A 235 5.10 3.52 14.18
CA LEU A 235 4.02 4.34 13.63
C LEU A 235 2.80 4.41 14.56
N GLU A 236 2.77 3.62 15.64
CA GLU A 236 1.68 3.56 16.61
C GLU A 236 1.26 4.94 17.12
N LYS A 237 2.21 5.69 17.70
CA LYS A 237 1.91 6.99 18.29
C LYS A 237 1.32 7.99 17.28
N PRO A 238 1.94 8.24 16.11
CA PRO A 238 1.36 9.18 15.15
C PRO A 238 0.11 8.63 14.45
N PHE A 239 -0.08 7.31 14.36
CA PHE A 239 -1.27 6.71 13.76
C PHE A 239 -2.47 6.58 14.73
N ALA A 240 -2.23 6.63 16.04
CA ALA A 240 -3.25 6.50 17.06
C ALA A 240 -4.40 7.51 16.92
N GLU A 241 -4.14 8.71 16.38
CA GLU A 241 -5.18 9.72 16.13
C GLU A 241 -6.16 9.30 15.02
N HIS A 242 -5.75 8.39 14.14
CA HIS A 242 -6.53 7.97 12.97
C HIS A 242 -7.09 6.54 13.08
N VAL A 243 -6.58 5.74 14.02
CA VAL A 243 -6.97 4.33 14.17
C VAL A 243 -8.46 4.17 14.52
N GLY A 244 -9.06 5.17 15.16
CA GLY A 244 -10.51 5.19 15.43
C GLY A 244 -11.35 5.07 14.14
N HIS A 245 -10.92 5.66 13.03
CA HIS A 245 -11.63 5.53 11.74
C HIS A 245 -11.58 4.10 11.20
N VAL A 246 -10.47 3.39 11.40
CA VAL A 246 -10.29 2.00 10.96
C VAL A 246 -11.17 1.06 11.80
N LEU A 247 -11.17 1.23 13.12
CA LEU A 247 -12.00 0.44 14.03
C LEU A 247 -13.50 0.70 13.82
N PHE A 248 -13.88 1.95 13.61
CA PHE A 248 -15.25 2.31 13.26
C PHE A 248 -15.71 1.64 11.96
N ALA A 249 -14.86 1.60 10.92
CA ALA A 249 -15.13 0.85 9.69
C ALA A 249 -15.50 -0.62 9.96
N TYR A 250 -14.72 -1.25 10.84
CA TYR A 250 -14.91 -2.65 11.16
C TYR A 250 -16.21 -2.85 11.95
N ILE A 251 -16.49 -2.00 12.94
CA ILE A 251 -17.74 -2.04 13.72
C ILE A 251 -18.96 -1.83 12.80
N ASP A 252 -18.93 -0.83 11.94
CA ASP A 252 -19.97 -0.57 10.93
C ASP A 252 -20.14 -1.74 9.96
N SER A 253 -19.05 -2.46 9.65
CA SER A 253 -19.10 -3.67 8.85
C SER A 253 -19.81 -4.80 9.57
N MET A 254 -19.59 -4.95 10.88
CA MET A 254 -20.24 -5.98 11.71
C MET A 254 -21.72 -5.69 11.99
N ASN A 255 -22.10 -4.42 12.01
CA ASN A 255 -23.48 -3.99 12.27
C ASN A 255 -24.37 -3.94 11.02
N ASP A 256 -23.80 -4.12 9.82
CA ASP A 256 -24.59 -4.17 8.59
C ASP A 256 -25.27 -5.54 8.44
N PRO A 257 -26.61 -5.61 8.42
CA PRO A 257 -27.33 -6.88 8.26
C PRO A 257 -27.04 -7.59 6.92
N LEU A 258 -26.52 -6.87 5.92
CA LEU A 258 -26.13 -7.42 4.63
C LEU A 258 -24.67 -7.89 4.59
N CYS A 259 -23.90 -7.62 5.64
CA CYS A 259 -22.50 -8.03 5.74
C CYS A 259 -22.39 -9.37 6.46
N ILE A 260 -21.91 -10.39 5.74
CA ILE A 260 -21.61 -11.71 6.32
C ILE A 260 -20.09 -11.84 6.41
N LEU A 261 -19.51 -11.34 7.50
CA LEU A 261 -18.12 -11.63 7.86
C LEU A 261 -18.05 -13.01 8.51
N THR A 262 -17.56 -14.00 7.74
CA THR A 262 -17.43 -15.37 8.25
C THR A 262 -16.51 -15.43 9.47
N PRO A 263 -16.73 -16.36 10.42
CA PRO A 263 -15.85 -16.54 11.58
C PRO A 263 -14.36 -16.63 11.22
N GLU A 264 -14.02 -17.29 10.12
CA GLU A 264 -12.64 -17.46 9.65
C GLU A 264 -11.99 -16.13 9.24
N ILE A 265 -12.75 -15.23 8.61
CA ILE A 265 -12.26 -13.89 8.24
C ILE A 265 -12.06 -13.06 9.52
N ARG A 266 -13.02 -13.14 10.46
CA ARG A 266 -12.93 -12.43 11.74
C ARG A 266 -11.68 -12.84 12.51
N TRP A 267 -11.43 -14.14 12.67
CA TRP A 267 -10.24 -14.67 13.33
C TRP A 267 -8.94 -14.32 12.62
N GLU A 268 -8.93 -14.28 11.28
CA GLU A 268 -7.72 -13.92 10.55
C GLU A 268 -7.39 -12.43 10.67
N ILE A 269 -8.39 -11.54 10.77
CA ILE A 269 -8.19 -10.08 10.93
C ILE A 269 -7.92 -9.69 12.40
N GLU A 270 -8.45 -10.46 13.35
CA GLU A 270 -8.44 -10.20 14.78
C GLU A 270 -7.09 -9.71 15.34
N PRO A 271 -5.93 -10.35 15.09
CA PRO A 271 -4.65 -9.87 15.61
C PRO A 271 -4.30 -8.43 15.19
N GLY A 272 -4.69 -8.03 13.97
CA GLY A 272 -4.47 -6.68 13.48
C GLY A 272 -5.38 -5.65 14.15
N LEU A 273 -6.62 -6.02 14.46
CA LEU A 273 -7.54 -5.15 15.19
C LEU A 273 -7.11 -4.97 16.64
N PHE A 274 -6.64 -6.04 17.30
CA PHE A 274 -6.09 -5.93 18.65
C PHE A 274 -4.89 -4.98 18.72
N SER A 275 -3.94 -5.11 17.79
CA SER A 275 -2.83 -4.16 17.65
C SER A 275 -3.32 -2.71 17.43
N SER A 276 -4.41 -2.53 16.68
CA SER A 276 -5.03 -1.21 16.48
C SER A 276 -5.69 -0.66 17.76
N CYS A 277 -6.31 -1.52 18.59
CA CYS A 277 -6.85 -1.13 19.89
C CYS A 277 -5.75 -0.72 20.87
N GLU A 278 -4.60 -1.40 20.88
CA GLU A 278 -3.46 -1.00 21.70
C GLU A 278 -2.97 0.42 21.35
N MET A 279 -3.02 0.81 20.06
CA MET A 279 -2.69 2.18 19.65
C MET A 279 -3.67 3.22 20.22
N LEU A 280 -4.97 2.88 20.37
CA LEU A 280 -5.92 3.78 21.02
C LEU A 280 -5.56 4.00 22.49
N VAL A 281 -5.17 2.96 23.22
CA VAL A 281 -4.76 3.08 24.63
C VAL A 281 -3.54 4.00 24.78
N VAL A 282 -2.62 3.98 23.80
CA VAL A 282 -1.47 4.91 23.76
C VAL A 282 -1.92 6.38 23.63
N LEU A 283 -3.04 6.66 22.95
CA LEU A 283 -3.63 7.99 22.86
C LEU A 283 -4.27 8.44 24.18
N GLU A 284 -4.95 7.52 24.88
CA GLU A 284 -5.73 7.81 26.09
C GLU A 284 -4.87 8.15 27.31
N GLY A 285 -3.58 7.80 27.30
CA GLY A 285 -2.60 8.37 28.24
C GLY A 285 -2.47 9.90 28.17
N VAL A 286 -3.09 10.56 27.19
CA VAL A 286 -3.05 12.00 26.95
C VAL A 286 -4.41 12.70 27.13
N ARG A 287 -5.55 11.98 27.10
CA ARG A 287 -6.89 12.58 27.22
C ARG A 287 -7.96 11.55 27.66
N GLU A 288 -8.51 11.76 28.86
CA GLU A 288 -9.75 11.23 29.47
C GLU A 288 -10.38 9.94 28.87
N ALA A 289 -10.25 8.84 29.64
CA ALA A 289 -10.60 7.44 29.36
C ALA A 289 -12.09 7.06 29.22
N ALA A 290 -13.02 7.99 28.97
CA ALA A 290 -14.45 7.69 29.12
C ALA A 290 -15.15 7.14 27.86
N ILE A 291 -14.55 7.25 26.67
CA ILE A 291 -15.25 6.92 25.40
C ILE A 291 -14.79 5.59 24.79
N CYS A 292 -13.53 5.15 24.96
CA CYS A 292 -13.14 3.81 24.49
C CYS A 292 -13.65 2.71 25.41
N GLU A 293 -13.77 2.91 26.72
CA GLU A 293 -14.19 1.80 27.59
C GLU A 293 -15.55 1.26 27.18
N GLU A 294 -16.56 2.09 26.91
CA GLU A 294 -17.89 1.55 26.62
C GLU A 294 -17.99 0.89 25.23
N GLY A 295 -17.31 1.43 24.22
CA GLY A 295 -17.30 0.87 22.86
C GLY A 295 -16.40 -0.35 22.72
N VAL A 296 -15.18 -0.28 23.26
CA VAL A 296 -14.20 -1.37 23.23
C VAL A 296 -14.58 -2.47 24.21
N MET A 297 -15.14 -2.19 25.40
CA MET A 297 -15.62 -3.24 26.30
C MET A 297 -16.90 -3.90 25.80
N ARG A 298 -17.79 -3.19 25.10
CA ARG A 298 -18.90 -3.85 24.37
C ARG A 298 -18.36 -4.73 23.26
N TYR A 299 -17.33 -4.28 22.54
CA TYR A 299 -16.70 -5.09 21.50
C TYR A 299 -15.97 -6.31 22.06
N VAL A 300 -15.23 -6.18 23.16
CA VAL A 300 -14.54 -7.28 23.86
C VAL A 300 -15.56 -8.21 24.51
N SER A 301 -16.67 -7.70 25.06
CA SER A 301 -17.77 -8.55 25.57
C SER A 301 -18.48 -9.29 24.44
N MET A 302 -18.79 -8.62 23.32
CA MET A 302 -19.37 -9.28 22.14
C MET A 302 -18.40 -10.30 21.53
N ALA A 303 -17.10 -10.01 21.47
CA ALA A 303 -16.09 -10.94 20.99
C ALA A 303 -15.93 -12.14 21.94
N ALA A 304 -16.00 -11.92 23.26
CA ALA A 304 -16.02 -12.99 24.25
C ALA A 304 -17.26 -13.89 24.08
N GLU A 305 -18.44 -13.30 23.90
CA GLU A 305 -19.69 -14.02 23.64
C GLU A 305 -19.68 -14.78 22.30
N LEU A 306 -19.09 -14.20 21.25
CA LEU A 306 -18.95 -14.83 19.93
C LEU A 306 -17.82 -15.86 19.84
N SER A 307 -16.82 -15.80 20.73
CA SER A 307 -15.77 -16.82 20.86
C SER A 307 -16.18 -18.02 21.71
N SER A 308 -17.31 -17.91 22.42
CA SER A 308 -17.93 -19.06 23.07
C SER A 308 -18.26 -20.07 21.98
N PRO A 309 -17.63 -21.27 21.95
CA PRO A 309 -17.98 -22.28 20.97
C PRO A 309 -19.47 -22.55 21.13
N PHE A 310 -20.21 -22.51 20.02
CA PHE A 310 -21.57 -23.04 19.93
C PHE A 310 -21.54 -24.45 20.54
N ARG A 311 -21.91 -24.56 21.81
CA ARG A 311 -22.18 -25.84 22.47
C ARG A 311 -23.56 -26.23 22.00
N GLU A 312 -23.60 -27.04 20.94
CA GLU A 312 -24.68 -28.00 20.76
C GLU A 312 -24.39 -29.25 21.60
#